data_AF-A0A7K4EZK5-F1
#
_entry.id   AF-A0A7K4EZK5-F1
#
_cell.length_a   1.000
_cell.length_b   1.000
_cell.length_c   1.000
_cell.angle_alpha   90.00
_cell.angle_beta   90.00
_cell.angle_gamma   90.00
#
_symmetry.space_group_name_H-M   'P 1'
#
loop_
_entity.id
_entity.type
_entity.pdbx_description
1 polymer ?
#
loop_
_entity_poly.entity_id
_entity_poly.type
_entity_poly.pdbx_seq_one_letter_code
_entity_poly.pdbx_strand_id
1 'polypeptide(L)'
;MELLVAYEDDPAGHNMAKYLSKEMTLEGDVFRGKYYDLVIIPTPAISADWLEEKYDYDGFVFLSKHAAESGVLALTCHSTGNFS
;
A
#
# COMPACT_ATOMS: atom_id res chain seq x y z
N MET A 1 -11.52 9.13 -4.63
CA MET A 1 -11.35 7.95 -3.76
C MET A 1 -9.87 7.68 -3.63
N GLU A 2 -9.43 7.16 -2.49
CA GLU A 2 -8.04 6.83 -2.20
C GLU A 2 -7.72 5.37 -2.54
N LEU A 3 -6.48 5.11 -2.96
CA LEU A 3 -5.96 3.77 -3.23
C LEU A 3 -4.96 3.35 -2.17
N LEU A 4 -5.23 2.23 -1.49
CA LEU A 4 -4.26 1.56 -0.64
C LEU A 4 -3.35 0.68 -1.49
N VAL A 5 -2.05 0.76 -1.28
CA VAL A 5 -1.05 0.07 -2.10
C VAL A 5 -0.19 -0.79 -1.19
N ALA A 6 -0.15 -2.09 -1.42
CA ALA A 6 0.70 -3.03 -0.70
C ALA A 6 1.63 -3.79 -1.65
N TYR A 7 2.86 -4.04 -1.22
CA TYR A 7 3.78 -4.93 -1.93
C TYR A 7 3.58 -6.37 -1.44
N GLU A 8 3.54 -7.33 -2.38
CA GLU A 8 3.30 -8.75 -2.06
C GLU A 8 4.35 -9.37 -1.13
N ASP A 9 5.63 -8.99 -1.26
CA ASP A 9 6.71 -9.52 -0.42
C ASP A 9 7.00 -8.64 0.81
N ASP A 10 6.22 -7.59 1.06
CA ASP A 10 6.24 -6.90 2.35
C ASP A 10 5.35 -7.64 3.34
N PRO A 11 5.89 -8.34 4.35
CA PRO A 11 5.06 -9.13 5.26
C PRO A 11 4.07 -8.28 6.06
N ALA A 12 4.38 -7.04 6.40
CA ALA A 12 3.46 -6.18 7.13
C ALA A 12 2.40 -5.61 6.18
N GLY A 13 2.83 -5.05 5.05
CA GLY A 13 1.97 -4.52 4.00
C GLY A 13 0.98 -5.55 3.48
N HIS A 14 1.47 -6.72 3.10
CA HIS A 14 0.67 -7.82 2.58
C HIS A 14 -0.31 -8.39 3.61
N ASN A 15 0.07 -8.47 4.89
CA ASN A 15 -0.84 -8.91 5.95
C ASN A 15 -1.97 -7.90 6.19
N MET A 16 -1.66 -6.60 6.21
CA MET A 16 -2.69 -5.55 6.29
C MET A 16 -3.63 -5.62 5.08
N ALA A 17 -3.09 -5.73 3.88
CA ALA A 17 -3.87 -5.84 2.65
C ALA A 17 -4.81 -7.06 2.66
N LYS A 18 -4.30 -8.24 3.03
CA LYS A 18 -5.09 -9.48 3.17
C LYS A 18 -6.20 -9.36 4.21
N TYR A 19 -5.99 -8.59 5.27
CA TYR A 19 -7.02 -8.38 6.29
C TYR A 19 -8.13 -7.47 5.76
N LEU A 20 -7.76 -6.35 5.13
CA LEU A 20 -8.69 -5.35 4.63
C LEU A 20 -9.49 -5.85 3.42
N SER A 21 -8.90 -6.66 2.55
CA SER A 21 -9.55 -7.12 1.31
C SER A 21 -10.62 -8.19 1.48
N LYS A 22 -10.81 -8.74 2.70
CA LYS A 22 -11.76 -9.82 2.97
C LYS A 22 -13.21 -9.49 2.63
N GLU A 23 -13.59 -8.22 2.77
CA GLU A 23 -14.94 -7.73 2.51
C GLU A 23 -15.03 -6.93 1.21
N MET A 24 -13.97 -6.94 0.40
CA MET A 24 -13.87 -6.19 -0.85
C MET A 24 -14.13 -7.10 -2.06
N THR A 25 -14.55 -6.50 -3.17
CA THR A 25 -14.76 -7.22 -4.43
C THR A 25 -13.54 -7.07 -5.31
N LEU A 26 -12.91 -8.17 -5.74
CA LEU A 26 -11.80 -8.11 -6.68
C LEU A 26 -12.30 -7.87 -8.12
N GLU A 27 -11.88 -6.76 -8.73
CA GLU A 27 -12.17 -6.40 -10.12
C GLU A 27 -10.86 -6.13 -10.87
N GLY A 28 -10.47 -7.07 -11.74
CA GLY A 28 -9.16 -7.04 -12.39
C GLY A 28 -8.06 -7.25 -11.35
N ASP A 29 -7.19 -6.26 -11.18
CA ASP A 29 -6.12 -6.24 -10.18
C ASP A 29 -6.43 -5.37 -8.95
N VAL A 30 -7.61 -4.76 -8.89
CA VAL A 30 -8.01 -3.84 -7.82
C VAL A 30 -9.12 -4.47 -6.97
N PHE A 31 -8.91 -4.50 -5.65
CA PHE A 31 -9.97 -4.76 -4.68
C PHE A 31 -10.79 -3.48 -4.50
N ARG A 32 -12.08 -3.54 -4.85
CA ARG A 32 -13.03 -2.44 -4.76
C ARG A 32 -13.74 -2.44 -3.41
N GLY A 33 -13.71 -1.30 -2.74
CA GLY A 33 -14.33 -1.09 -1.44
C GLY A 33 -15.32 0.07 -1.43
N LYS A 34 -15.99 0.26 -0.30
CA LYS A 34 -16.96 1.36 -0.12
C LYS A 34 -16.27 2.71 0.09
N TYR A 35 -15.15 2.71 0.82
CA TYR A 35 -14.48 3.94 1.27
C TYR A 35 -13.13 4.16 0.58
N TYR A 36 -12.46 3.07 0.22
CA TYR A 36 -11.17 3.06 -0.41
C TYR A 36 -11.07 1.80 -1.27
N ASP A 37 -10.19 1.86 -2.25
CA ASP A 37 -9.80 0.69 -3.03
C ASP A 37 -8.41 0.22 -2.58
N LEU A 38 -8.06 -1.00 -2.95
CA LEU A 38 -6.79 -1.61 -2.55
C LEU A 38 -6.17 -2.36 -3.72
N VAL A 39 -4.87 -2.23 -3.88
CA VAL A 39 -4.08 -3.01 -4.84
C VAL A 39 -2.90 -3.68 -4.14
N ILE A 40 -2.61 -4.91 -4.56
CA ILE A 40 -1.40 -5.64 -4.18
C ILE A 40 -0.52 -5.73 -5.42
N ILE A 41 0.65 -5.11 -5.37
CA ILE A 41 1.59 -5.04 -6.49
C ILE A 41 2.77 -6.01 -6.30
N PRO A 42 3.37 -6.51 -7.40
CA PRO A 42 4.51 -7.43 -7.34
C PRO A 42 5.86 -6.71 -7.21
N THR A 43 5.89 -5.39 -7.16
CA THR A 43 7.10 -4.58 -7.01
C THR A 43 7.08 -3.82 -5.69
N PRO A 44 8.26 -3.52 -5.10
CA PRO A 44 8.32 -2.72 -3.90
C PRO A 44 7.60 -1.38 -4.07
N ALA A 45 6.74 -1.04 -3.11
CA ALA A 45 5.98 0.22 -3.06
C ALA A 45 6.86 1.48 -3.22
N ILE A 46 8.11 1.41 -2.75
CA ILE A 46 9.08 2.52 -2.80
C ILE A 46 9.68 2.77 -4.20
N SER A 47 9.55 1.80 -5.12
CA SER A 47 10.11 1.83 -6.48
C SER A 47 9.02 1.75 -7.54
N ALA A 48 7.75 1.87 -7.13
CA ALA A 48 6.61 1.85 -8.02
C ALA A 48 6.38 3.25 -8.60
N ASP A 49 7.40 3.74 -9.32
CA ASP A 49 7.26 4.92 -10.16
C ASP A 49 6.09 4.65 -11.14
N TRP A 50 5.31 5.69 -11.46
CA TRP A 50 4.18 5.63 -12.42
C TRP A 50 2.89 4.97 -11.93
N LEU A 51 2.67 4.89 -10.62
CA LEU A 51 1.40 4.37 -10.08
C LEU A 51 0.21 5.22 -10.55
N GLU A 52 0.43 6.54 -10.64
CA GLU A 52 -0.51 7.54 -11.14
C GLU A 52 -0.83 7.39 -12.63
N GLU A 53 0.04 6.77 -13.44
CA GLU A 53 -0.27 6.50 -14.85
C GLU A 53 -1.19 5.28 -15.01
N LYS A 54 -1.08 4.32 -14.08
CA LYS A 54 -1.87 3.09 -14.10
C LYS A 54 -3.19 3.22 -13.36
N TYR A 55 -3.23 4.01 -12.28
CA TYR A 55 -4.37 4.13 -11.40
C TYR A 55 -4.75 5.60 -11.18
N ASP A 56 -5.94 5.98 -11.63
CA ASP A 56 -6.50 7.32 -11.47
C ASP A 56 -7.26 7.44 -10.14
N TYR A 57 -6.57 7.95 -9.11
CA TYR A 57 -7.09 8.13 -7.74
C TYR A 57 -6.65 9.48 -7.16
N ASP A 58 -7.41 9.99 -6.19
CA ASP A 58 -7.14 11.28 -5.54
C ASP A 58 -5.89 11.24 -4.64
N GLY A 59 -5.49 10.04 -4.20
CA GLY A 59 -4.34 9.86 -3.33
C GLY A 59 -4.00 8.39 -3.09
N PHE A 60 -2.76 8.17 -2.66
CA PHE A 60 -2.18 6.85 -2.43
C PHE A 60 -1.76 6.69 -0.98
N VAL A 61 -2.11 5.55 -0.38
CA VAL A 61 -1.71 5.17 0.98
C VAL A 61 -0.91 3.88 0.91
N PHE A 62 0.38 3.95 1.24
CA PHE A 62 1.26 2.79 1.17
C PHE A 62 1.24 2.00 2.47
N LEU A 63 0.94 0.71 2.34
CA LEU A 63 1.00 -0.27 3.42
C LEU A 63 2.36 -0.97 3.35
N SER A 64 3.23 -0.66 4.30
CA SER A 64 4.63 -1.10 4.28
C SER A 64 5.17 -1.33 5.68
N LYS A 65 6.19 -2.18 5.80
CA LYS A 65 6.94 -2.37 7.04
C LYS A 65 7.88 -1.17 7.28
N HIS A 66 8.05 -0.83 8.55
CA HIS A 66 9.17 -0.02 8.99
C HIS A 66 10.28 -0.94 9.52
N ALA A 67 11.48 -0.85 8.95
CA ALA A 67 12.64 -1.63 9.39
C ALA A 67 13.64 -0.70 10.08
N ALA A 68 13.90 -0.93 11.37
CA ALA A 68 14.84 -0.14 12.16
C ALA A 68 15.69 -1.07 13.04
N GLU A 69 16.97 -0.73 13.21
CA GLU A 69 17.91 -1.48 14.07
C GLU A 69 17.51 -1.48 15.54
N SER A 70 16.71 -0.50 15.98
CA SER A 70 16.28 -0.36 17.37
C SER A 70 15.40 -1.53 17.87
N GLY A 71 14.78 -2.30 16.96
CA GLY A 71 13.89 -3.40 17.30
C GLY A 71 12.62 -2.99 18.07
N VAL A 72 12.32 -1.69 18.15
CA VAL A 72 11.17 -1.16 18.88
C VAL A 72 9.88 -1.46 18.12
N LEU A 73 8.88 -1.99 18.83
CA LEU A 73 7.54 -2.17 18.29
C LEU A 73 6.89 -0.79 18.08
N ALA A 74 6.56 -0.47 16.83
CA ALA A 74 5.99 0.81 16.48
C ALA A 74 4.97 0.68 15.34
N LEU A 75 4.00 1.60 15.34
CA LEU A 75 3.15 1.92 14.20
C LEU A 75 3.51 3.33 13.76
N THR A 76 3.89 3.51 12.50
CA THR A 76 4.41 4.77 11.99
C THR A 76 3.62 5.22 10.75
N CYS A 77 3.68 6.51 10.45
CA CYS A 77 3.14 7.12 9.25
C CYS A 77 4.06 8.28 8.84
N HIS A 78 4.37 8.39 7.56
CA HIS A 78 5.12 9.51 6.99
C HIS A 78 4.87 9.63 5.50
N SER A 79 5.09 10.81 4.94
CA SER A 79 5.17 11.01 3.49
C SER A 79 6.54 10.53 2.97
N THR A 80 6.59 10.09 1.70
CA THR A 80 7.85 9.85 1.00
C THR A 80 8.44 11.18 0.51
N GLY A 81 9.77 11.24 0.38
CA GLY A 81 10.47 12.43 -0.10
C GLY A 81 11.96 12.39 0.22
N ASN A 82 12.77 12.98 -0.66
CA ASN A 82 14.19 13.18 -0.43
C ASN A 82 14.42 14.65 -0.06
N PHE A 83 15.16 14.92 1.01
CA PHE A 83 15.51 16.29 1.44
C PHE A 83 16.74 16.85 0.73
N SER A 84 17.47 16.01 0.00
CA SER A 84 18.71 16.32 -0.72
C SER A 84 18.47 17.07 -2.02
#